data_AF-A0A4Q5X4R6-F1
#
_entry.id   AF-A0A4Q5X4R6-F1
#
_cell.length_a   1.000
_cell.length_b   1.000
_cell.length_c   1.000
_cell.angle_alpha   90.00
_cell.angle_beta   90.00
_cell.angle_gamma   90.00
#
_symmetry.space_group_name_H-M   'P 1'
#
loop_
_entity.id
_entity.type
_entity.pdbx_description
1 polymer ?
#
loop_
_entity_poly.entity_id
_entity_poly.type
_entity_poly.pdbx_seq_one_letter_code
_entity_poly.pdbx_strand_id
1 'polypeptide(L)'
;MAAALALLAQNVARAQSAGAGSEPASSRAAPLKVWLDARGASFDAQKLRAALAKELKREVELTSDAGSAAVRIRLEGEQRADVRYTTPSGEELSRSVDLPPDRDRSVQVVSWLTVNLVQDDASELLRELRARRLEEAAARAAADKAAADKAAADKAAADKAAADKAAKNSAEQAKLAENGAGGPPAKADGILRDPAKGFDLALATPISLIRDSSKRELYLQVALWYGEAGALRGVAVSPVALRVRTDLEGVLVGPAVALVGRRARGAVVSAGYAQVDGVLEGALVGAGVAVQRGKLARGVVVAAGGAFTGELTGAVVGAGIASAKSLRGVGVAAGITLTRGRSEGALVAGGANFSADHQGVEVAGGVNIARDLNGIAIAPVNVHRRVKGLQLGIVNVAEEVDGVALGVISYAKSGRVQPTLWTSTEGSVHVALKSIAGHAFTQIGAGIDVNAASFTYDGGVGAHFRLSQSFFFEPGVHYSGKYPRADASGAPDQHRLHYLAQFGYRVGSKVDFLGAAGVRHVVAGGTGAAIVPELRAGIAFF
;
A
#
# COMPACT_ATOMS: atom_id res chain seq x y z
N MET A 1 -9.86 -8.55 -22.58
CA MET A 1 -10.11 -7.26 -21.90
C MET A 1 -11.52 -7.17 -21.30
N ALA A 2 -12.59 -7.43 -22.07
CA ALA A 2 -13.98 -7.36 -21.57
C ALA A 2 -14.31 -8.35 -20.43
N ALA A 3 -13.78 -9.58 -20.46
CA ALA A 3 -14.01 -10.57 -19.40
C ALA A 3 -13.36 -10.21 -18.05
N ALA A 4 -12.22 -9.49 -18.08
CA ALA A 4 -11.54 -9.02 -16.87
C ALA A 4 -12.29 -7.84 -16.22
N LEU A 5 -12.87 -6.95 -17.04
CA LEU A 5 -13.73 -5.86 -16.58
C LEU A 5 -15.04 -6.37 -15.95
N ALA A 6 -15.64 -7.43 -16.51
CA ALA A 6 -16.84 -8.03 -15.95
C ALA A 6 -16.60 -8.68 -14.57
N LEU A 7 -15.45 -9.34 -14.40
CA LEU A 7 -15.06 -9.95 -13.12
C LEU A 7 -14.74 -8.88 -12.06
N LEU A 8 -14.18 -7.73 -12.48
CA LEU A 8 -13.91 -6.59 -11.61
C LEU A 8 -15.21 -5.96 -11.08
N ALA A 9 -16.20 -5.77 -11.95
CA ALA A 9 -17.50 -5.20 -11.58
C ALA A 9 -18.27 -6.08 -10.58
N GLN A 10 -18.24 -7.41 -10.77
CA GLN A 10 -18.91 -8.36 -9.88
C GLN A 10 -18.27 -8.42 -8.48
N ASN A 11 -16.94 -8.30 -8.40
CA ASN A 11 -16.24 -8.33 -7.11
C ASN A 11 -16.39 -7.01 -6.34
N VAL A 12 -16.49 -5.87 -7.03
CA VAL A 12 -16.81 -4.56 -6.40
C VAL A 12 -18.24 -4.54 -5.86
N ALA A 13 -19.21 -5.09 -6.59
CA ALA A 13 -20.60 -5.19 -6.13
C ALA A 13 -20.75 -6.08 -4.88
N ARG A 14 -19.99 -7.18 -4.78
CA ARG A 14 -19.97 -8.05 -3.59
C ARG A 14 -19.31 -7.39 -2.37
N ALA A 15 -18.33 -6.52 -2.58
CA ALA A 15 -17.69 -5.78 -1.49
C ALA A 15 -18.62 -4.69 -0.92
N GLN A 16 -19.52 -4.13 -1.75
CA GLN A 16 -20.49 -3.11 -1.33
C GLN A 16 -21.69 -3.70 -0.59
N SER A 17 -22.14 -4.91 -0.93
CA SER A 17 -23.29 -5.54 -0.26
C SER A 17 -22.95 -6.18 1.11
N ALA A 18 -21.66 -6.39 1.42
CA ALA A 18 -21.23 -6.94 2.70
C ALA A 18 -21.14 -5.89 3.84
N GLY A 19 -21.38 -4.61 3.56
CA GLY A 19 -21.29 -3.50 4.53
C GLY A 19 -22.62 -3.00 5.10
N ALA A 20 -23.76 -3.55 4.69
CA ALA A 20 -25.08 -3.12 5.17
C ALA A 20 -25.48 -3.87 6.46
N GLY A 21 -24.77 -3.59 7.55
CA GLY A 21 -25.15 -3.98 8.91
C GLY A 21 -25.66 -2.75 9.66
N SER A 22 -26.96 -2.75 9.98
CA SER A 22 -27.71 -1.93 10.95
C SER A 22 -27.02 -0.68 11.54
N GLU A 23 -27.54 0.51 11.21
CA GLU A 23 -27.31 1.74 11.97
C GLU A 23 -27.69 1.57 13.45
N PRO A 24 -26.81 1.89 14.41
CA PRO A 24 -27.20 1.93 15.81
C PRO A 24 -28.06 3.17 16.09
N ALA A 25 -29.22 2.95 16.71
CA ALA A 25 -30.13 3.99 17.18
C ALA A 25 -29.40 4.99 18.09
N SER A 26 -29.43 6.29 17.74
CA SER A 26 -28.84 7.34 18.57
C SER A 26 -29.57 7.42 19.91
N SER A 27 -28.84 7.29 21.02
CA SER A 27 -29.34 7.65 22.35
C SER A 27 -29.82 9.10 22.35
N ARG A 28 -31.10 9.36 22.66
CA ARG A 28 -31.62 10.72 22.88
C ARG A 28 -30.82 11.37 24.02
N ALA A 29 -30.02 12.39 23.71
CA ALA A 29 -29.33 13.19 24.72
C ALA A 29 -30.33 13.87 25.66
N ALA A 30 -30.04 13.92 26.96
CA ALA A 30 -30.87 14.57 27.97
C ALA A 30 -31.14 16.05 27.62
N PRO A 31 -32.28 16.65 28.04
CA PRO A 31 -32.58 18.05 27.74
C PRO A 31 -31.51 19.00 28.30
N LEU A 32 -31.19 20.05 27.55
CA LEU A 32 -30.27 21.11 27.98
C LEU A 32 -31.01 22.03 28.94
N LYS A 33 -30.58 22.04 30.21
CA LYS A 33 -31.15 22.92 31.24
C LYS A 33 -30.54 24.32 31.14
N VAL A 34 -31.39 25.32 30.95
CA VAL A 34 -31.02 26.72 30.81
C VAL A 34 -31.68 27.53 31.93
N TRP A 35 -30.87 28.26 32.68
CA TRP A 35 -31.33 29.23 33.67
C TRP A 35 -31.20 30.64 33.12
N LEU A 36 -32.24 31.46 33.32
CA LEU A 36 -32.30 32.84 32.84
C LEU A 36 -32.67 33.78 33.99
N ASP A 37 -31.82 34.78 34.23
CA ASP A 37 -32.10 35.90 35.12
C ASP A 37 -32.30 37.17 34.31
N ALA A 38 -33.57 37.53 34.12
CA ALA A 38 -34.02 38.69 33.37
C ALA A 38 -34.64 39.79 34.27
N ARG A 39 -34.32 39.80 35.56
CA ARG A 39 -34.91 40.74 36.53
C ARG A 39 -34.62 42.19 36.10
N GLY A 40 -35.66 42.89 35.66
CA GLY A 40 -35.59 44.30 35.23
C GLY A 40 -35.53 44.53 33.72
N ALA A 41 -35.58 43.50 32.88
CA ALA A 41 -35.61 43.61 31.42
C ALA A 41 -36.85 42.92 30.83
N SER A 42 -37.54 43.55 29.87
CA SER A 42 -38.62 42.89 29.14
C SER A 42 -38.03 41.92 28.10
N PHE A 43 -37.69 40.70 28.51
CA PHE A 43 -37.07 39.67 27.68
C PHE A 43 -37.94 38.42 27.56
N ASP A 44 -38.16 37.93 26.32
CA ASP A 44 -39.03 36.78 26.07
C ASP A 44 -38.27 35.45 26.23
N ALA A 45 -38.41 34.87 27.43
CA ALA A 45 -37.79 33.60 27.78
C ALA A 45 -38.29 32.41 26.93
N GLN A 46 -39.57 32.42 26.52
CA GLN A 46 -40.15 31.32 25.75
C GLN A 46 -39.67 31.35 24.30
N LYS A 47 -39.53 32.54 23.72
CA LYS A 47 -38.94 32.73 22.39
C LYS A 47 -37.47 32.34 22.36
N LEU A 48 -36.71 32.65 23.42
CA LEU A 48 -35.33 32.17 23.57
C LEU A 48 -35.27 30.64 23.65
N ARG A 49 -36.08 30.00 24.48
CA ARG A 49 -36.16 28.53 24.57
C ARG A 49 -36.44 27.89 23.22
N ALA A 50 -37.42 28.41 22.48
CA ALA A 50 -37.79 27.92 21.16
C ALA A 50 -36.65 28.08 20.13
N ALA A 51 -35.97 29.23 20.15
CA ALA A 51 -34.80 29.47 19.29
C ALA A 51 -33.65 28.51 19.60
N LEU A 52 -33.29 28.35 20.87
CA LEU A 52 -32.23 27.43 21.29
C LEU A 52 -32.54 25.98 20.94
N ALA A 53 -33.77 25.51 21.18
CA ALA A 53 -34.18 24.15 20.86
C ALA A 53 -34.09 23.87 19.35
N LYS A 54 -34.47 24.87 18.53
CA LYS A 54 -34.39 24.78 17.07
C LYS A 54 -32.95 24.75 16.58
N GLU A 55 -32.10 25.65 17.04
CA GLU A 55 -30.72 25.81 16.56
C GLU A 55 -29.78 24.68 17.06
N LEU A 56 -29.96 24.23 18.31
CA LEU A 56 -29.16 23.14 18.89
C LEU A 56 -29.67 21.74 18.50
N LYS A 57 -30.85 21.64 17.87
CA LYS A 57 -31.54 20.36 17.57
C LYS A 57 -31.63 19.45 18.81
N ARG A 58 -31.77 20.05 19.99
CA ARG A 58 -31.81 19.39 21.30
C ARG A 58 -32.95 19.98 22.12
N GLU A 59 -33.59 19.16 22.95
CA GLU A 59 -34.62 19.64 23.85
C GLU A 59 -34.03 20.64 24.87
N VAL A 60 -34.70 21.76 25.10
CA VAL A 60 -34.26 22.83 26.01
C VAL A 60 -35.29 23.04 27.10
N GLU A 61 -34.85 22.92 28.35
CA GLU A 61 -35.67 23.07 29.55
C GLU A 61 -35.26 24.35 30.29
N LEU A 62 -36.20 25.25 30.54
CA LEU A 62 -35.94 26.42 31.37
C LEU A 62 -36.09 26.03 32.84
N THR A 63 -35.04 26.23 33.63
CA THR A 63 -35.02 25.92 35.07
C THR A 63 -34.96 27.21 35.89
N SER A 64 -35.60 27.20 37.07
CA SER A 64 -35.51 28.28 38.06
C SER A 64 -34.29 28.13 38.99
N ASP A 65 -33.68 26.95 39.02
CA ASP A 65 -32.48 26.66 39.80
C ASP A 65 -31.21 26.85 38.95
N ALA A 66 -30.39 27.83 39.32
CA ALA A 66 -29.13 28.13 38.65
C ALA A 66 -28.09 27.02 38.82
N GLY A 67 -28.14 26.26 39.94
CA GLY A 67 -27.16 25.23 40.26
C GLY A 67 -27.23 24.04 39.31
N SER A 68 -28.44 23.64 38.91
CA SER A 68 -28.70 22.52 38.01
C SER A 68 -28.66 22.87 36.51
N ALA A 69 -28.45 24.14 36.16
CA ALA A 69 -28.41 24.58 34.77
C ALA A 69 -27.02 24.41 34.15
N ALA A 70 -26.99 23.81 32.95
CA ALA A 70 -25.78 23.72 32.15
C ALA A 70 -25.45 25.06 31.48
N VAL A 71 -26.47 25.84 31.11
CA VAL A 71 -26.32 27.21 30.61
C VAL A 71 -26.95 28.18 31.59
N ARG A 72 -26.21 29.23 31.99
CA ARG A 72 -26.69 30.32 32.85
C ARG A 72 -26.60 31.64 32.08
N ILE A 73 -27.74 32.29 31.90
CA ILE A 73 -27.86 33.56 31.20
C ILE A 73 -28.28 34.61 32.21
N ARG A 74 -27.50 35.67 32.35
CA ARG A 74 -27.83 36.84 33.18
C ARG A 74 -27.91 38.06 32.28
N LEU A 75 -29.02 38.80 32.39
CA LEU A 75 -29.19 40.08 31.73
C LEU A 75 -28.89 41.20 32.72
N GLU A 76 -27.95 42.06 32.37
CA GLU A 76 -27.61 43.26 33.15
C GLU A 76 -28.37 44.46 32.56
N GLY A 77 -29.61 44.67 33.02
CA GLY A 77 -30.53 45.65 32.43
C GLY A 77 -30.94 45.28 31.00
N GLU A 78 -31.20 46.28 30.16
CA GLU A 78 -31.59 46.07 28.75
C GLU A 78 -30.40 46.09 27.77
N GLN A 79 -29.18 46.31 28.24
CA GLN A 79 -28.03 46.65 27.38
C GLN A 79 -26.96 45.57 27.28
N ARG A 80 -26.96 44.56 28.15
CA ARG A 80 -25.89 43.55 28.17
C ARG A 80 -26.37 42.18 28.64
N ALA A 81 -25.84 41.13 28.02
CA ALA A 81 -26.07 39.75 28.39
C ALA A 81 -24.75 39.02 28.68
N ASP A 82 -24.73 38.28 29.79
CA ASP A 82 -23.67 37.36 30.18
C ASP A 82 -24.17 35.92 30.08
N VAL A 83 -23.52 35.13 29.23
CA VAL A 83 -23.85 33.72 29.01
C VAL A 83 -22.69 32.87 29.51
N ARG A 84 -22.99 31.93 30.41
CA ARG A 84 -22.06 30.92 30.90
C ARG A 84 -22.55 29.53 30.56
N TYR A 85 -21.66 28.66 30.10
CA TYR A 85 -21.93 27.27 29.81
C TYR A 85 -20.94 26.39 30.59
N THR A 86 -21.47 25.42 31.35
CA THR A 86 -20.67 24.39 32.00
C THR A 86 -20.67 23.15 31.10
N THR A 87 -19.49 22.75 30.62
CA THR A 87 -19.33 21.56 29.78
C THR A 87 -19.62 20.29 30.58
N PRO A 88 -19.89 19.14 29.91
CA PRO A 88 -20.00 17.85 30.59
C PRO A 88 -18.75 17.46 31.38
N SER A 89 -17.57 17.98 31.00
CA SER A 89 -16.29 17.80 31.70
C SER A 89 -16.07 18.74 32.90
N GLY A 90 -17.00 19.68 33.14
CA GLY A 90 -16.99 20.58 34.30
C GLY A 90 -16.24 21.90 34.06
N GLU A 91 -15.84 22.22 32.83
CA GLU A 91 -15.22 23.49 32.46
C GLU A 91 -16.31 24.58 32.28
N GLU A 92 -16.07 25.79 32.79
CA GLU A 92 -17.01 26.91 32.67
C GLU A 92 -16.53 27.88 31.58
N LEU A 93 -17.29 27.95 30.48
CA LEU A 93 -17.08 28.90 29.37
C LEU A 93 -18.01 30.10 29.56
N SER A 94 -17.48 31.31 29.51
CA SER A 94 -18.28 32.53 29.62
C SER A 94 -18.04 33.51 28.46
N ARG A 95 -19.10 34.17 28.01
CA ARG A 95 -19.05 35.30 27.07
C ARG A 95 -20.08 36.37 27.45
N SER A 96 -19.72 37.62 27.20
CA SER A 96 -20.60 38.77 27.36
C SER A 96 -20.83 39.46 26.02
N VAL A 97 -22.01 40.01 25.78
CA VAL A 97 -22.32 40.79 24.58
C VAL A 97 -23.28 41.93 24.90
N ASP A 98 -23.10 43.07 24.24
CA ASP A 98 -24.05 44.19 24.31
C ASP A 98 -25.29 43.88 23.47
N LEU A 99 -26.46 44.19 24.00
CA LEU A 99 -27.75 43.88 23.39
C LEU A 99 -28.27 45.04 22.54
N PRO A 100 -28.80 44.76 21.33
CA PRO A 100 -29.51 45.77 20.56
C PRO A 100 -30.75 46.30 21.30
N PRO A 101 -31.16 47.57 21.10
CA PRO A 101 -32.38 48.11 21.72
C PRO A 101 -33.67 47.43 21.24
N ASP A 102 -33.61 46.68 20.13
CA ASP A 102 -34.71 45.86 19.63
C ASP A 102 -34.82 44.54 20.40
N ARG A 103 -36.01 44.29 20.97
CA ARG A 103 -36.28 43.14 21.85
C ARG A 103 -36.15 41.79 21.12
N ASP A 104 -36.60 41.73 19.87
CA ASP A 104 -36.57 40.49 19.09
C ASP A 104 -35.15 40.15 18.64
N ARG A 105 -34.36 41.16 18.28
CA ARG A 105 -32.94 41.00 17.97
C ARG A 105 -32.13 40.64 19.21
N SER A 106 -32.46 41.15 20.39
CA SER A 106 -31.81 40.77 21.64
C SER A 106 -31.94 39.27 21.92
N VAL A 107 -33.13 38.69 21.72
CA VAL A 107 -33.34 37.23 21.86
C VAL A 107 -32.48 36.45 20.85
N GLN A 108 -32.35 36.92 19.61
CA GLN A 108 -31.52 36.27 18.60
C GLN A 108 -30.02 36.33 18.94
N VAL A 109 -29.52 37.48 19.41
CA VAL A 109 -28.11 37.65 19.78
C VAL A 109 -27.75 36.74 20.96
N VAL A 110 -28.59 36.69 22.00
CA VAL A 110 -28.38 35.77 23.14
C VAL A 110 -28.45 34.31 22.69
N SER A 111 -29.37 33.98 21.78
CA SER A 111 -29.47 32.64 21.20
C SER A 111 -28.21 32.24 20.44
N TRP A 112 -27.69 33.10 19.56
CA TRP A 112 -26.47 32.80 18.80
C TRP A 112 -25.24 32.68 19.69
N LEU A 113 -25.10 33.55 20.69
CA LEU A 113 -24.01 33.47 21.64
C LEU A 113 -24.04 32.15 22.43
N THR A 114 -25.23 31.75 22.87
CA THR A 114 -25.44 30.49 23.58
C THR A 114 -25.14 29.29 22.68
N VAL A 115 -25.62 29.31 21.42
CA VAL A 115 -25.35 28.24 20.44
C VAL A 115 -23.86 28.12 20.16
N ASN A 116 -23.17 29.24 20.00
CA ASN A 116 -21.73 29.27 19.78
C ASN A 116 -20.96 28.65 20.96
N LEU A 117 -21.34 28.99 22.19
CA LEU A 117 -20.73 28.41 23.39
C LEU A 117 -21.00 26.91 23.56
N VAL A 118 -22.21 26.46 23.21
CA VAL A 118 -22.62 25.05 23.33
C VAL A 118 -22.06 24.18 22.19
N GLN A 119 -21.79 24.75 21.00
CA GLN A 119 -21.27 24.00 19.84
C GLN A 119 -19.74 23.98 19.72
N ASP A 120 -18.99 24.69 20.57
CA ASP A 120 -17.50 24.72 20.53
C ASP A 120 -16.83 23.39 20.99
N ASP A 121 -17.62 22.30 21.12
CA ASP A 121 -17.24 20.92 21.42
C ASP A 121 -16.22 20.29 20.43
N ALA A 122 -16.00 20.89 19.26
CA ALA A 122 -15.05 20.38 18.26
C ALA A 122 -13.60 20.31 18.78
N SER A 123 -13.23 21.21 19.70
CA SER A 123 -11.91 21.27 20.31
C SER A 123 -11.67 20.16 21.35
N GLU A 124 -12.74 19.60 21.93
CA GLU A 124 -12.69 18.53 22.94
C GLU A 124 -12.65 17.15 22.25
N LEU A 125 -13.47 16.93 21.22
CA LEU A 125 -13.45 15.72 20.39
C LEU A 125 -12.08 15.49 19.74
N LEU A 126 -11.42 16.57 19.30
CA LEU A 126 -10.04 16.51 18.78
C LEU A 126 -9.01 16.21 19.87
N ARG A 127 -9.22 16.66 21.12
CA ARG A 127 -8.35 16.35 22.26
C ARG A 127 -8.51 14.90 22.70
N GLU A 128 -9.74 14.39 22.77
CA GLU A 128 -10.02 12.99 23.13
C GLU A 128 -9.48 12.02 22.08
N LEU A 129 -9.66 12.32 20.78
CA LEU A 129 -9.08 11.52 19.70
C LEU A 129 -7.55 11.54 19.69
N ARG A 130 -6.92 12.67 20.06
CA ARG A 130 -5.46 12.73 20.21
C ARG A 130 -4.97 11.92 21.40
N ALA A 131 -5.65 11.98 22.55
CA ALA A 131 -5.31 11.21 23.73
C ALA A 131 -5.41 9.69 23.46
N ARG A 132 -6.52 9.24 22.84
CA ARG A 132 -6.69 7.83 22.45
C ARG A 132 -5.63 7.36 21.46
N ARG A 133 -5.26 8.17 20.46
CA ARG A 133 -4.18 7.83 19.53
C ARG A 133 -2.81 7.75 20.20
N LEU A 134 -2.56 8.59 21.20
CA LEU A 134 -1.31 8.54 21.98
C LEU A 134 -1.25 7.29 22.87
N GLU A 135 -2.36 6.91 23.51
CA GLU A 135 -2.45 5.65 24.26
C GLU A 135 -2.28 4.42 23.36
N GLU A 136 -2.97 4.38 22.20
CA GLU A 136 -2.83 3.29 21.24
C GLU A 136 -1.40 3.21 20.67
N ALA A 137 -0.76 4.35 20.39
CA ALA A 137 0.62 4.40 19.93
C ALA A 137 1.59 3.94 21.02
N ALA A 138 1.37 4.34 22.28
CA ALA A 138 2.17 3.89 23.42
C ALA A 138 2.01 2.39 23.68
N ALA A 139 0.80 1.85 23.58
CA ALA A 139 0.52 0.43 23.72
C ALA A 139 1.18 -0.40 22.59
N ARG A 140 1.15 0.10 21.34
CA ARG A 140 1.86 -0.53 20.22
C ARG A 140 3.38 -0.48 20.40
N ALA A 141 3.92 0.66 20.82
CA ALA A 141 5.36 0.79 21.10
C ALA A 141 5.81 -0.13 22.25
N ALA A 142 4.99 -0.29 23.29
CA ALA A 142 5.26 -1.22 24.38
C ALA A 142 5.20 -2.68 23.93
N ALA A 143 4.24 -3.04 23.07
CA ALA A 143 4.12 -4.38 22.49
C ALA A 143 5.30 -4.70 21.54
N ASP A 144 5.70 -3.74 20.71
CA ASP A 144 6.85 -3.88 19.81
C ASP A 144 8.17 -4.01 20.58
N LYS A 145 8.33 -3.21 21.65
CA LYS A 145 9.48 -3.32 22.56
C LYS A 145 9.50 -4.67 23.29
N ALA A 146 8.38 -5.12 23.82
CA ALA A 146 8.28 -6.43 24.47
C ALA A 146 8.55 -7.59 23.49
N ALA A 147 8.10 -7.48 22.24
CA ALA A 147 8.40 -8.44 21.19
C ALA A 147 9.88 -8.42 20.79
N ALA A 148 10.51 -7.24 20.73
CA ALA A 148 11.93 -7.08 20.46
C ALA A 148 12.80 -7.61 21.61
N ASP A 149 12.44 -7.32 22.87
CA ASP A 149 13.13 -7.81 24.07
C ASP A 149 13.00 -9.34 24.17
N LYS A 150 11.81 -9.89 23.87
CA LYS A 150 11.61 -11.34 23.79
C LYS A 150 12.42 -11.96 22.65
N ALA A 151 12.45 -11.35 21.46
CA ALA A 151 13.26 -11.84 20.35
C ALA A 151 14.77 -11.77 20.64
N ALA A 152 15.22 -10.74 21.36
CA ALA A 152 16.59 -10.61 21.82
C ALA A 152 16.94 -11.64 22.89
N ALA A 153 16.03 -11.92 23.82
CA ALA A 153 16.18 -12.96 24.84
C ALA A 153 16.16 -14.37 24.22
N ASP A 154 15.26 -14.64 23.28
CA ASP A 154 15.19 -15.90 22.54
C ASP A 154 16.45 -16.10 21.69
N LYS A 155 16.97 -15.02 21.08
CA LYS A 155 18.24 -15.05 20.35
C LYS A 155 19.43 -15.27 21.29
N ALA A 156 19.50 -14.59 22.44
CA ALA A 156 20.57 -14.78 23.43
C ALA A 156 20.52 -16.19 24.04
N ALA A 157 19.33 -16.74 24.27
CA ALA A 157 19.15 -18.12 24.72
C ALA A 157 19.53 -19.12 23.63
N ALA A 158 19.21 -18.84 22.35
CA ALA A 158 19.62 -19.67 21.21
C ALA A 158 21.14 -19.60 20.97
N ASP A 159 21.75 -18.43 21.10
CA ASP A 159 23.20 -18.22 20.97
C ASP A 159 23.94 -18.88 22.13
N LYS A 160 23.43 -18.78 23.36
CA LYS A 160 23.95 -19.51 24.53
C LYS A 160 23.76 -21.02 24.38
N ALA A 161 22.60 -21.48 23.91
CA ALA A 161 22.38 -22.89 23.63
C ALA A 161 23.27 -23.40 22.49
N ALA A 162 23.56 -22.58 21.47
CA ALA A 162 24.48 -22.88 20.39
C ALA A 162 25.93 -22.89 20.87
N ALA A 163 26.32 -21.97 21.77
CA ALA A 163 27.64 -21.92 22.38
C ALA A 163 27.85 -23.08 23.37
N ASP A 164 26.85 -23.42 24.19
CA ASP A 164 26.87 -24.59 25.07
C ASP A 164 26.89 -25.88 24.27
N LYS A 165 26.20 -25.93 23.11
CA LYS A 165 26.23 -27.07 22.18
C LYS A 165 27.54 -27.13 21.40
N ALA A 166 28.18 -26.00 21.09
CA ALA A 166 29.50 -25.94 20.48
C ALA A 166 30.58 -26.35 21.48
N ALA A 167 30.54 -25.86 22.72
CA ALA A 167 31.43 -26.26 23.80
C ALA A 167 31.25 -27.73 24.18
N LYS A 168 30.00 -28.24 24.21
CA LYS A 168 29.72 -29.67 24.35
C LYS A 168 30.24 -30.46 23.15
N ASN A 169 30.01 -30.02 21.91
CA ASN A 169 30.53 -30.70 20.72
C ASN A 169 32.07 -30.68 20.65
N SER A 170 32.74 -29.64 21.13
CA SER A 170 34.21 -29.56 21.19
C SER A 170 34.78 -30.43 22.32
N ALA A 171 34.12 -30.49 23.48
CA ALA A 171 34.46 -31.41 24.56
C ALA A 171 34.11 -32.88 24.21
N GLU A 172 33.07 -33.10 23.41
CA GLU A 172 32.62 -34.40 22.92
C GLU A 172 33.48 -34.86 21.74
N GLN A 173 33.95 -33.97 20.86
CA GLN A 173 34.96 -34.25 19.82
C GLN A 173 36.35 -34.52 20.42
N ALA A 174 36.74 -33.81 21.49
CA ALA A 174 37.95 -34.12 22.24
C ALA A 174 37.85 -35.47 22.97
N LYS A 175 36.66 -35.85 23.47
CA LYS A 175 36.40 -37.18 24.05
C LYS A 175 36.19 -38.30 23.03
N LEU A 176 35.71 -38.00 21.82
CA LEU A 176 35.52 -38.93 20.69
C LEU A 176 36.83 -39.21 19.93
N ALA A 177 37.84 -38.34 20.07
CA ALA A 177 39.19 -38.60 19.56
C ALA A 177 40.00 -39.52 20.49
N GLU A 178 39.66 -39.59 21.79
CA GLU A 178 40.32 -40.47 22.77
C GLU A 178 39.53 -41.75 23.09
N ASN A 179 38.21 -41.78 22.96
CA ASN A 179 37.39 -42.97 23.19
C ASN A 179 36.59 -43.34 21.94
N GLY A 180 37.15 -44.25 21.15
CA GLY A 180 36.36 -45.08 20.27
C GLY A 180 35.28 -45.83 21.06
N ALA A 181 34.12 -46.00 20.42
CA ALA A 181 32.94 -46.75 20.84
C ALA A 181 31.88 -45.99 21.67
N GLY A 182 30.78 -45.61 20.98
CA GLY A 182 29.43 -45.62 21.54
C GLY A 182 28.84 -44.28 21.99
N GLY A 183 28.24 -43.52 21.06
CA GLY A 183 27.30 -42.43 21.38
C GLY A 183 25.83 -42.93 21.44
N PRO A 184 24.96 -42.35 22.29
CA PRO A 184 23.59 -42.85 22.52
C PRO A 184 22.67 -42.60 21.31
N PRO A 185 21.66 -43.48 21.07
CA PRO A 185 20.93 -43.50 19.81
C PRO A 185 20.00 -42.29 19.66
N ALA A 186 20.20 -41.53 18.60
CA ALA A 186 19.17 -40.66 18.05
C ALA A 186 17.91 -41.51 17.79
N LYS A 187 16.72 -41.00 18.14
CA LYS A 187 15.44 -41.65 17.83
C LYS A 187 15.49 -42.16 16.39
N ALA A 188 15.40 -43.48 16.23
CA ALA A 188 15.59 -44.13 14.95
C ALA A 188 14.57 -43.57 13.95
N ASP A 189 15.05 -42.76 13.01
CA ASP A 189 14.29 -42.21 11.89
C ASP A 189 13.90 -43.28 10.85
N GLY A 190 14.03 -44.56 11.23
CA GLY A 190 13.77 -45.72 10.37
C GLY A 190 14.79 -45.88 9.25
N ILE A 191 15.83 -45.03 9.19
CA ILE A 191 16.85 -45.05 8.14
C ILE A 191 18.01 -45.96 8.57
N LEU A 192 18.25 -46.98 7.75
CA LEU A 192 19.37 -47.91 7.87
C LEU A 192 20.64 -47.24 7.36
N ARG A 193 21.61 -47.02 8.25
CA ARG A 193 22.91 -46.43 7.94
C ARG A 193 23.98 -47.52 8.00
N ASP A 194 24.56 -47.83 6.85
CA ASP A 194 25.63 -48.81 6.71
C ASP A 194 26.64 -48.27 5.69
N PRO A 195 27.81 -47.78 6.14
CA PRO A 195 28.81 -47.17 5.25
C PRO A 195 29.26 -48.10 4.12
N ALA A 196 29.27 -49.42 4.35
CA ALA A 196 29.65 -50.41 3.35
C ALA A 196 28.58 -50.60 2.26
N LYS A 197 27.35 -50.13 2.49
CA LYS A 197 26.20 -50.25 1.59
C LYS A 197 25.68 -48.88 1.13
N GLY A 198 26.60 -47.96 0.85
CA GLY A 198 26.29 -46.61 0.38
C GLY A 198 26.18 -46.47 -1.15
N PHE A 199 26.42 -47.52 -1.92
CA PHE A 199 26.29 -47.54 -3.38
C PHE A 199 25.15 -48.45 -3.82
N ASP A 200 24.19 -47.92 -4.57
CA ASP A 200 23.09 -48.71 -5.15
C ASP A 200 23.03 -48.57 -6.68
N LEU A 201 22.88 -49.72 -7.34
CA LEU A 201 22.56 -49.83 -8.76
C LEU A 201 21.17 -50.47 -8.87
N ALA A 202 20.18 -49.70 -9.29
CA ALA A 202 18.78 -50.12 -9.40
C ALA A 202 18.34 -50.24 -10.85
N LEU A 203 17.54 -51.26 -11.18
CA LEU A 203 16.76 -51.27 -12.43
C LEU A 203 15.50 -50.42 -12.23
N ALA A 204 14.67 -50.86 -11.28
CA ALA A 204 13.49 -50.17 -10.80
C ALA A 204 13.21 -50.65 -9.37
N THR A 205 13.37 -49.80 -8.35
CA THR A 205 13.18 -50.19 -6.95
C THR A 205 11.81 -50.89 -6.77
N PRO A 206 11.76 -52.10 -6.17
CA PRO A 206 12.79 -52.73 -5.33
C PRO A 206 13.86 -53.57 -6.06
N ILE A 207 13.80 -53.73 -7.39
CA ILE A 207 14.81 -54.47 -8.16
C ILE A 207 16.10 -53.66 -8.21
N SER A 208 17.00 -53.95 -7.28
CA SER A 208 18.24 -53.19 -7.03
C SER A 208 19.32 -54.07 -6.41
N LEU A 209 20.57 -53.64 -6.52
CA LEU A 209 21.72 -54.30 -5.89
C LEU A 209 21.53 -54.39 -4.36
N ILE A 210 20.84 -53.40 -3.77
CA ILE A 210 20.51 -53.36 -2.34
C ILE A 210 18.99 -53.42 -2.13
N ARG A 211 18.48 -54.59 -1.71
CA ARG A 211 17.04 -54.87 -1.48
C ARG A 211 16.27 -53.85 -0.62
N ASP A 212 16.94 -53.07 0.23
CA ASP A 212 16.33 -52.08 1.13
C ASP A 212 16.77 -50.63 0.84
N SER A 213 17.13 -50.30 -0.40
CA SER A 213 17.56 -48.93 -0.80
C SER A 213 16.60 -47.85 -0.29
N SER A 214 15.28 -48.10 -0.36
CA SER A 214 14.20 -47.19 0.07
C SER A 214 14.19 -46.88 1.58
N LYS A 215 14.91 -47.64 2.40
CA LYS A 215 15.05 -47.43 3.84
C LYS A 215 16.49 -47.08 4.22
N ARG A 216 17.40 -46.94 3.26
CA ARG A 216 18.83 -46.73 3.51
C ARG A 216 19.30 -45.32 3.20
N GLU A 217 20.35 -44.91 3.87
CA GLU A 217 21.16 -43.76 3.49
C GLU A 217 22.18 -44.20 2.43
N LEU A 218 22.19 -43.53 1.29
CA LEU A 218 23.10 -43.82 0.17
C LEU A 218 24.01 -42.62 -0.12
N TYR A 219 25.23 -42.87 -0.59
CA TYR A 219 26.16 -41.85 -1.09
C TYR A 219 26.09 -41.72 -2.62
N LEU A 220 25.82 -42.83 -3.31
CA LEU A 220 25.68 -42.88 -4.76
C LEU A 220 24.54 -43.83 -5.15
N GLN A 221 23.59 -43.34 -5.95
CA GLN A 221 22.56 -44.16 -6.57
C GLN A 221 22.52 -43.96 -8.08
N VAL A 222 22.59 -45.06 -8.81
CA VAL A 222 22.34 -45.08 -10.26
C VAL A 222 21.13 -45.97 -10.49
N ALA A 223 20.03 -45.41 -10.98
CA ALA A 223 18.82 -46.17 -11.30
C ALA A 223 18.53 -46.13 -12.79
N LEU A 224 18.37 -47.29 -13.45
CA LEU A 224 18.12 -47.37 -14.90
C LEU A 224 16.70 -46.94 -15.30
N TRP A 225 15.74 -46.94 -14.36
CA TRP A 225 14.37 -46.49 -14.59
C TRP A 225 13.78 -45.76 -13.38
N TYR A 226 13.63 -46.45 -12.24
CA TYR A 226 13.11 -45.85 -11.01
C TYR A 226 14.04 -46.14 -9.83
N GLY A 227 14.50 -45.10 -9.16
CA GLY A 227 15.32 -45.21 -7.95
C GLY A 227 14.62 -44.61 -6.74
N GLU A 228 14.62 -45.35 -5.63
CA GLU A 228 14.13 -44.85 -4.35
C GLU A 228 15.16 -45.08 -3.25
N ALA A 229 15.46 -44.01 -2.51
CA ALA A 229 16.40 -43.99 -1.40
C ALA A 229 15.69 -43.49 -0.13
N GLY A 230 16.10 -44.03 1.03
CA GLY A 230 15.61 -43.53 2.32
C GLY A 230 16.12 -42.10 2.59
N ALA A 231 17.44 -41.94 2.52
CA ALA A 231 18.16 -40.66 2.56
C ALA A 231 19.31 -40.71 1.54
N LEU A 232 19.78 -39.54 1.09
CA LEU A 232 20.90 -39.44 0.16
C LEU A 232 21.92 -38.41 0.65
N ARG A 233 23.19 -38.80 0.73
CA ARG A 233 24.32 -37.93 1.05
C ARG A 233 25.38 -37.99 -0.06
N GLY A 234 25.05 -37.45 -1.23
CA GLY A 234 25.92 -37.49 -2.39
C GLY A 234 25.15 -37.33 -3.68
N VAL A 235 25.26 -38.28 -4.61
CA VAL A 235 24.71 -38.13 -5.97
C VAL A 235 23.72 -39.25 -6.28
N ALA A 236 22.55 -38.91 -6.83
CA ALA A 236 21.64 -39.88 -7.37
C ALA A 236 21.18 -39.47 -8.77
N VAL A 237 21.26 -40.41 -9.70
CA VAL A 237 20.93 -40.21 -11.11
C VAL A 237 20.05 -41.34 -11.63
N SER A 238 19.05 -40.97 -12.44
CA SER A 238 18.21 -41.91 -13.18
C SER A 238 17.78 -41.27 -14.50
N PRO A 239 17.57 -42.02 -15.60
CA PRO A 239 17.05 -41.43 -16.82
C PRO A 239 15.55 -41.13 -16.75
N VAL A 240 14.81 -41.67 -15.76
CA VAL A 240 13.37 -41.42 -15.63
C VAL A 240 13.03 -40.80 -14.28
N ALA A 241 13.05 -41.56 -13.18
CA ALA A 241 12.48 -41.10 -11.92
C ALA A 241 13.33 -41.43 -10.69
N LEU A 242 13.45 -40.45 -9.78
CA LEU A 242 14.07 -40.62 -8.48
C LEU A 242 13.22 -40.07 -7.33
N ARG A 243 13.29 -40.77 -6.20
CA ARG A 243 12.67 -40.35 -4.93
C ARG A 243 13.61 -40.54 -3.75
N VAL A 244 13.86 -39.47 -3.01
CA VAL A 244 14.48 -39.51 -1.68
C VAL A 244 13.38 -39.29 -0.65
N ARG A 245 13.11 -40.30 0.18
CA ARG A 245 11.97 -40.26 1.13
C ARG A 245 12.12 -39.19 2.19
N THR A 246 13.35 -38.92 2.60
CA THR A 246 13.63 -38.02 3.71
C THR A 246 14.56 -36.88 3.31
N ASP A 247 15.84 -37.00 3.63
CA ASP A 247 16.81 -35.94 3.55
C ASP A 247 17.79 -36.19 2.39
N LEU A 248 18.00 -35.17 1.58
CA LEU A 248 19.00 -35.07 0.53
C LEU A 248 20.07 -34.07 0.99
N GLU A 249 21.32 -34.51 1.05
CA GLU A 249 22.54 -33.69 1.12
C GLU A 249 23.39 -33.98 -0.13
N GLY A 250 23.19 -33.22 -1.20
CA GLY A 250 23.90 -33.42 -2.46
C GLY A 250 23.07 -33.14 -3.71
N VAL A 251 23.20 -33.98 -4.74
CA VAL A 251 22.62 -33.76 -6.07
C VAL A 251 21.69 -34.90 -6.46
N LEU A 252 20.46 -34.55 -6.86
CA LEU A 252 19.44 -35.47 -7.36
C LEU A 252 19.07 -35.09 -8.79
N VAL A 253 19.28 -35.99 -9.76
CA VAL A 253 18.92 -35.76 -11.18
C VAL A 253 17.98 -36.86 -11.68
N GLY A 254 16.73 -36.50 -11.92
CA GLY A 254 15.69 -37.38 -12.48
C GLY A 254 14.92 -36.66 -13.59
N PRO A 255 15.22 -36.90 -14.88
CA PRO A 255 14.68 -36.14 -16.01
C PRO A 255 13.15 -36.08 -16.07
N ALA A 256 12.43 -37.15 -15.75
CA ALA A 256 10.97 -37.07 -15.69
C ALA A 256 10.48 -36.58 -14.32
N VAL A 257 11.00 -37.18 -13.24
CA VAL A 257 10.54 -36.93 -11.86
C VAL A 257 11.71 -36.96 -10.87
N ALA A 258 11.83 -35.92 -10.05
CA ALA A 258 12.76 -35.86 -8.93
C ALA A 258 12.04 -35.38 -7.65
N LEU A 259 11.95 -36.23 -6.63
CA LEU A 259 11.18 -35.97 -5.40
C LEU A 259 12.05 -36.06 -4.14
N VAL A 260 11.92 -35.09 -3.23
CA VAL A 260 12.53 -35.10 -1.90
C VAL A 260 11.47 -34.85 -0.83
N GLY A 261 11.34 -35.76 0.13
CA GLY A 261 10.21 -35.77 1.07
C GLY A 261 10.34 -34.86 2.31
N ARG A 262 11.54 -34.53 2.80
CA ARG A 262 11.70 -33.67 3.99
C ARG A 262 12.65 -32.50 3.81
N ARG A 263 13.91 -32.76 3.48
CA ARG A 263 14.91 -31.69 3.38
C ARG A 263 15.80 -31.91 2.18
N ALA A 264 16.06 -30.85 1.43
CA ALA A 264 17.05 -30.83 0.37
C ALA A 264 18.11 -29.77 0.68
N ARG A 265 19.34 -30.19 0.94
CA ARG A 265 20.53 -29.36 0.97
C ARG A 265 21.38 -29.70 -0.26
N GLY A 266 21.37 -28.84 -1.27
CA GLY A 266 22.04 -29.09 -2.56
C GLY A 266 21.13 -28.85 -3.76
N ALA A 267 21.22 -29.71 -4.78
CA ALA A 267 20.53 -29.50 -6.07
C ALA A 267 19.55 -30.64 -6.38
N VAL A 268 18.32 -30.28 -6.74
CA VAL A 268 17.29 -31.19 -7.26
C VAL A 268 16.94 -30.75 -8.67
N VAL A 269 17.19 -31.61 -9.66
CA VAL A 269 17.07 -31.28 -11.08
C VAL A 269 16.17 -32.29 -11.81
N SER A 270 15.17 -31.79 -12.53
CA SER A 270 14.29 -32.57 -13.40
C SER A 270 13.97 -31.78 -14.67
N ALA A 271 13.77 -32.47 -15.80
CA ALA A 271 13.23 -31.86 -17.01
C ALA A 271 11.68 -31.84 -17.00
N GLY A 272 11.05 -32.74 -16.26
CA GLY A 272 9.61 -32.78 -16.05
C GLY A 272 9.24 -32.10 -14.74
N TYR A 273 9.08 -32.90 -13.68
CA TYR A 273 8.58 -32.46 -12.37
C TYR A 273 9.65 -32.61 -11.28
N ALA A 274 9.96 -31.50 -10.60
CA ALA A 274 10.83 -31.49 -9.43
C ALA A 274 10.07 -31.04 -8.18
N GLN A 275 10.19 -31.78 -7.08
CA GLN A 275 9.50 -31.45 -5.83
C GLN A 275 10.39 -31.60 -4.59
N VAL A 276 10.27 -30.64 -3.68
CA VAL A 276 10.79 -30.71 -2.31
C VAL A 276 9.65 -30.41 -1.34
N ASP A 277 9.23 -31.39 -0.55
CA ASP A 277 8.07 -31.26 0.33
C ASP A 277 8.33 -30.40 1.58
N GLY A 278 9.58 -30.30 2.03
CA GLY A 278 9.95 -29.53 3.21
C GLY A 278 11.00 -28.45 2.92
N VAL A 279 12.08 -28.43 3.69
CA VAL A 279 13.07 -27.34 3.67
C VAL A 279 14.00 -27.47 2.47
N LEU A 280 14.19 -26.39 1.72
CA LEU A 280 15.18 -26.28 0.65
C LEU A 280 16.32 -25.34 1.07
N GLU A 281 17.55 -25.82 0.99
CA GLU A 281 18.80 -25.05 1.07
C GLU A 281 19.63 -25.36 -0.19
N GLY A 282 19.40 -24.60 -1.27
CA GLY A 282 20.09 -24.81 -2.54
C GLY A 282 19.22 -24.55 -3.77
N ALA A 283 19.32 -25.41 -4.79
CA ALA A 283 18.68 -25.23 -6.08
C ALA A 283 17.60 -26.29 -6.34
N LEU A 284 16.41 -25.86 -6.74
CA LEU A 284 15.35 -26.70 -7.27
C LEU A 284 15.07 -26.28 -8.71
N VAL A 285 15.41 -27.14 -9.66
CA VAL A 285 15.28 -26.87 -11.10
C VAL A 285 14.35 -27.91 -11.72
N GLY A 286 13.22 -27.47 -12.24
CA GLY A 286 12.25 -28.31 -12.95
C GLY A 286 11.93 -27.72 -14.31
N ALA A 287 12.49 -28.22 -15.41
CA ALA A 287 12.26 -27.60 -16.73
C ALA A 287 10.75 -27.53 -17.07
N GLY A 288 9.94 -28.52 -16.66
CA GLY A 288 8.48 -28.39 -16.63
C GLY A 288 7.99 -27.60 -15.41
N VAL A 289 8.00 -28.23 -14.23
CA VAL A 289 7.44 -27.66 -13.00
C VAL A 289 8.38 -27.91 -11.82
N ALA A 290 8.57 -26.88 -10.99
CA ALA A 290 9.31 -26.95 -9.73
C ALA A 290 8.38 -26.57 -8.57
N VAL A 291 8.23 -27.45 -7.59
CA VAL A 291 7.35 -27.23 -6.43
C VAL A 291 8.11 -27.46 -5.12
N GLN A 292 8.24 -26.42 -4.33
CA GLN A 292 8.71 -26.50 -2.95
C GLN A 292 7.51 -26.24 -2.01
N ARG A 293 7.05 -27.25 -1.28
CA ARG A 293 5.82 -27.18 -0.44
C ARG A 293 6.08 -26.76 1.00
N GLY A 294 7.32 -26.88 1.49
CA GLY A 294 7.67 -26.56 2.86
C GLY A 294 7.63 -25.06 3.15
N LYS A 295 7.66 -24.71 4.44
CA LYS A 295 7.59 -23.30 4.84
C LYS A 295 8.79 -22.49 4.39
N LEU A 296 10.00 -23.08 4.38
CA LEU A 296 11.24 -22.34 4.19
C LEU A 296 12.04 -22.87 3.00
N ALA A 297 12.38 -21.95 2.09
CA ALA A 297 13.36 -22.17 1.04
C ALA A 297 14.44 -21.08 1.10
N ARG A 298 15.70 -21.47 0.99
CA ARG A 298 16.86 -20.59 0.82
C ARG A 298 17.60 -21.02 -0.44
N GLY A 299 17.64 -20.16 -1.43
CA GLY A 299 18.32 -20.42 -2.70
C GLY A 299 17.45 -20.13 -3.92
N VAL A 300 17.44 -21.04 -4.89
CA VAL A 300 16.88 -20.77 -6.23
C VAL A 300 15.86 -21.84 -6.62
N VAL A 301 14.68 -21.41 -7.07
CA VAL A 301 13.62 -22.29 -7.60
C VAL A 301 13.31 -21.86 -9.03
N VAL A 302 13.63 -22.71 -10.01
CA VAL A 302 13.53 -22.38 -11.44
C VAL A 302 12.67 -23.41 -12.17
N ALA A 303 11.75 -22.94 -13.01
CA ALA A 303 11.02 -23.80 -13.95
C ALA A 303 10.65 -23.10 -15.27
N ALA A 304 10.52 -23.82 -16.38
CA ALA A 304 10.01 -23.21 -17.60
C ALA A 304 8.47 -23.10 -17.58
N GLY A 305 7.75 -24.08 -17.04
CA GLY A 305 6.30 -23.98 -16.85
C GLY A 305 5.94 -23.13 -15.63
N GLY A 306 6.15 -23.68 -14.43
CA GLY A 306 5.76 -23.02 -13.19
C GLY A 306 6.67 -23.35 -12.01
N ALA A 307 7.12 -22.31 -11.33
CA ALA A 307 7.92 -22.39 -10.11
C ALA A 307 7.07 -21.95 -8.91
N PHE A 308 6.90 -22.84 -7.93
CA PHE A 308 6.05 -22.64 -6.77
C PHE A 308 6.84 -22.89 -5.49
N THR A 309 6.82 -21.96 -4.55
CA THR A 309 7.55 -22.07 -3.28
C THR A 309 6.77 -21.46 -2.11
N GLY A 310 7.06 -21.91 -0.90
CA GLY A 310 6.59 -21.30 0.33
C GLY A 310 7.23 -19.94 0.59
N GLU A 311 7.91 -19.79 1.71
CA GLU A 311 8.64 -18.58 2.07
C GLU A 311 10.07 -18.74 1.55
N LEU A 312 10.43 -17.92 0.57
CA LEU A 312 11.70 -17.99 -0.14
C LEU A 312 12.60 -16.81 0.22
N THR A 313 13.84 -17.10 0.60
CA THR A 313 14.95 -16.14 0.55
C THR A 313 15.86 -16.52 -0.62
N GLY A 314 15.87 -15.71 -1.68
CA GLY A 314 16.63 -15.98 -2.91
C GLY A 314 15.83 -15.67 -4.19
N ALA A 315 15.85 -16.56 -5.18
CA ALA A 315 15.23 -16.32 -6.48
C ALA A 315 14.19 -17.37 -6.88
N VAL A 316 13.05 -16.93 -7.39
CA VAL A 316 12.03 -17.79 -8.02
C VAL A 316 11.85 -17.36 -9.47
N VAL A 317 12.07 -18.29 -10.40
CA VAL A 317 12.03 -18.00 -11.84
C VAL A 317 11.11 -18.98 -12.54
N GLY A 318 10.12 -18.48 -13.28
CA GLY A 318 9.14 -19.29 -13.99
C GLY A 318 8.87 -18.75 -15.39
N ALA A 319 9.15 -19.47 -16.48
CA ALA A 319 8.83 -18.90 -17.80
C ALA A 319 7.32 -18.65 -17.96
N GLY A 320 6.45 -19.50 -17.41
CA GLY A 320 5.03 -19.19 -17.23
C GLY A 320 4.75 -18.42 -15.93
N ILE A 321 4.89 -19.09 -14.79
CA ILE A 321 4.48 -18.56 -13.48
C ILE A 321 5.61 -18.70 -12.46
N ALA A 322 5.91 -17.63 -11.73
CA ALA A 322 6.74 -17.64 -10.52
C ALA A 322 5.88 -17.28 -9.30
N SER A 323 5.69 -18.23 -8.39
CA SER A 323 4.78 -18.09 -7.25
C SER A 323 5.49 -18.36 -5.93
N ALA A 324 5.38 -17.42 -4.99
CA ALA A 324 5.87 -17.57 -3.63
C ALA A 324 4.80 -17.17 -2.62
N LYS A 325 4.76 -17.82 -1.45
CA LYS A 325 3.94 -17.32 -0.33
C LYS A 325 4.52 -16.01 0.19
N SER A 326 5.82 -15.96 0.41
CA SER A 326 6.57 -14.75 0.77
C SER A 326 7.93 -14.81 0.10
N LEU A 327 8.47 -13.66 -0.27
CA LEU A 327 9.71 -13.59 -1.05
C LEU A 327 10.61 -12.51 -0.48
N ARG A 328 11.84 -12.87 -0.11
CA ARG A 328 12.94 -11.92 0.07
C ARG A 328 13.98 -12.20 -1.02
N GLY A 329 13.99 -11.38 -2.06
CA GLY A 329 14.87 -11.52 -3.22
C GLY A 329 14.15 -11.23 -4.53
N VAL A 330 14.33 -12.08 -5.55
CA VAL A 330 13.90 -11.78 -6.93
C VAL A 330 12.90 -12.81 -7.44
N GLY A 331 11.77 -12.34 -7.95
CA GLY A 331 10.77 -13.13 -8.66
C GLY A 331 10.74 -12.73 -10.12
N VAL A 332 10.99 -13.67 -11.04
CA VAL A 332 10.98 -13.41 -12.48
C VAL A 332 10.05 -14.37 -13.19
N ALA A 333 9.18 -13.85 -14.05
CA ALA A 333 8.40 -14.68 -14.95
C ALA A 333 8.18 -14.04 -16.32
N ALA A 334 8.08 -14.84 -17.40
CA ALA A 334 7.64 -14.28 -18.68
C ALA A 334 6.11 -14.03 -18.66
N GLY A 335 5.35 -14.84 -17.92
CA GLY A 335 3.93 -14.61 -17.68
C GLY A 335 3.66 -13.80 -16.41
N ILE A 336 3.54 -14.50 -15.27
CA ILE A 336 3.01 -13.93 -14.03
C ILE A 336 3.95 -14.18 -12.85
N THR A 337 4.20 -13.14 -12.05
CA THR A 337 4.70 -13.33 -10.69
C THR A 337 3.54 -13.18 -9.68
N LEU A 338 3.53 -14.04 -8.65
CA LEU A 338 2.50 -14.03 -7.61
C LEU A 338 3.13 -14.17 -6.22
N THR A 339 2.91 -13.17 -5.37
CA THR A 339 3.28 -13.21 -3.95
C THR A 339 2.05 -12.98 -3.07
N ARG A 340 1.73 -13.94 -2.18
CA ARG A 340 0.49 -13.87 -1.37
C ARG A 340 0.65 -13.12 -0.05
N GLY A 341 1.87 -13.06 0.48
CA GLY A 341 2.23 -12.39 1.72
C GLY A 341 3.20 -11.25 1.47
N ARG A 342 4.00 -10.93 2.49
CA ARG A 342 5.04 -9.90 2.38
C ARG A 342 6.11 -10.34 1.39
N SER A 343 6.49 -9.42 0.52
CA SER A 343 7.60 -9.58 -0.39
C SER A 343 8.54 -8.37 -0.34
N GLU A 344 9.83 -8.63 -0.49
CA GLU A 344 10.91 -7.65 -0.44
C GLU A 344 11.91 -7.97 -1.56
N GLY A 345 12.21 -6.98 -2.40
CA GLY A 345 13.16 -7.13 -3.51
C GLY A 345 12.56 -6.74 -4.86
N ALA A 346 12.66 -7.61 -5.87
CA ALA A 346 12.21 -7.30 -7.23
C ALA A 346 11.24 -8.34 -7.78
N LEU A 347 10.14 -7.89 -8.36
CA LEU A 347 9.19 -8.70 -9.12
C LEU A 347 9.19 -8.24 -10.58
N VAL A 348 9.52 -9.14 -11.50
CA VAL A 348 9.58 -8.85 -12.93
C VAL A 348 8.72 -9.84 -13.69
N ALA A 349 7.69 -9.35 -14.36
CA ALA A 349 6.78 -10.16 -15.18
C ALA A 349 6.68 -9.64 -16.61
N GLY A 350 6.68 -10.53 -17.60
CA GLY A 350 6.30 -10.11 -18.96
C GLY A 350 4.81 -9.78 -19.08
N GLY A 351 3.95 -10.39 -18.26
CA GLY A 351 2.50 -10.13 -18.22
C GLY A 351 2.07 -9.31 -17.00
N ALA A 352 2.07 -9.92 -15.82
CA ALA A 352 1.52 -9.29 -14.62
C ALA A 352 2.25 -9.66 -13.33
N ASN A 353 2.36 -8.69 -12.42
CA ASN A 353 2.74 -8.94 -11.03
C ASN A 353 1.50 -8.84 -10.14
N PHE A 354 1.32 -9.83 -9.27
CA PHE A 354 0.33 -9.80 -8.20
C PHE A 354 1.04 -9.94 -6.86
N SER A 355 0.91 -8.94 -6.00
CA SER A 355 1.50 -8.96 -4.66
C SER A 355 0.50 -8.51 -3.59
N ALA A 356 0.71 -8.92 -2.34
CA ALA A 356 -0.04 -8.34 -1.22
C ALA A 356 0.67 -7.07 -0.76
N ASP A 357 1.74 -7.25 0.02
CA ASP A 357 2.60 -6.17 0.49
C ASP A 357 3.97 -6.34 -0.16
N HIS A 358 4.42 -5.33 -0.90
CA HIS A 358 5.70 -5.36 -1.59
C HIS A 358 6.59 -4.19 -1.20
N GLN A 359 7.85 -4.48 -0.86
CA GLN A 359 8.89 -3.49 -0.65
C GLN A 359 9.97 -3.67 -1.71
N GLY A 360 10.12 -2.71 -2.62
CA GLY A 360 11.12 -2.76 -3.68
C GLY A 360 10.54 -2.41 -5.05
N VAL A 361 10.82 -3.23 -6.07
CA VAL A 361 10.55 -2.89 -7.48
C VAL A 361 9.62 -3.90 -8.13
N GLU A 362 8.51 -3.42 -8.70
CA GLU A 362 7.60 -4.21 -9.52
C GLU A 362 7.66 -3.73 -10.98
N VAL A 363 8.03 -4.62 -11.91
CA VAL A 363 8.01 -4.34 -13.35
C VAL A 363 7.13 -5.36 -14.04
N ALA A 364 6.11 -4.89 -14.78
CA ALA A 364 5.26 -5.75 -15.58
C ALA A 364 5.06 -5.21 -16.99
N GLY A 365 5.05 -6.10 -17.99
CA GLY A 365 4.72 -5.73 -19.36
C GLY A 365 3.25 -5.36 -19.57
N GLY A 366 2.36 -5.75 -18.65
CA GLY A 366 0.94 -5.42 -18.68
C GLY A 366 0.46 -4.68 -17.44
N VAL A 367 0.42 -5.37 -16.30
CA VAL A 367 -0.19 -4.82 -15.07
C VAL A 367 0.56 -5.19 -13.79
N ASN A 368 0.70 -4.22 -12.89
CA ASN A 368 1.05 -4.46 -11.49
C ASN A 368 -0.21 -4.31 -10.63
N ILE A 369 -0.51 -5.32 -9.81
CA ILE A 369 -1.62 -5.27 -8.84
C ILE A 369 -1.06 -5.59 -7.46
N ALA A 370 -1.15 -4.63 -6.54
CA ALA A 370 -0.79 -4.89 -5.15
C ALA A 370 -1.74 -4.22 -4.15
N ARG A 371 -1.68 -4.66 -2.89
CA ARG A 371 -2.34 -3.94 -1.80
C ARG A 371 -1.48 -2.75 -1.40
N ASP A 372 -0.30 -3.01 -0.87
CA ASP A 372 0.60 -1.96 -0.38
C ASP A 372 1.96 -2.06 -1.08
N LEU A 373 2.41 -0.96 -1.68
CA LEU A 373 3.74 -0.84 -2.28
C LEU A 373 4.57 0.18 -1.53
N ASN A 374 5.77 -0.20 -1.13
CA ASN A 374 6.83 0.70 -0.69
C ASN A 374 8.01 0.58 -1.66
N GLY A 375 8.07 1.44 -2.66
CA GLY A 375 9.11 1.41 -3.69
C GLY A 375 8.63 1.88 -5.06
N ILE A 376 8.98 1.16 -6.12
CA ILE A 376 8.78 1.57 -7.52
C ILE A 376 7.90 0.54 -8.23
N ALA A 377 6.86 0.99 -8.93
CA ALA A 377 6.08 0.17 -9.85
C ALA A 377 6.10 0.74 -11.26
N ILE A 378 6.42 -0.11 -12.24
CA ILE A 378 6.50 0.22 -13.66
C ILE A 378 5.66 -0.79 -14.45
N ALA A 379 4.59 -0.32 -15.07
CA ALA A 379 3.75 -1.09 -15.99
C ALA A 379 2.82 -0.14 -16.76
N PRO A 380 2.28 -0.53 -17.93
CA PRO A 380 1.23 0.23 -18.58
C PRO A 380 0.06 0.57 -17.64
N VAL A 381 -0.30 -0.37 -16.77
CA VAL A 381 -1.33 -0.18 -15.74
C VAL A 381 -0.78 -0.57 -14.36
N ASN A 382 -0.83 0.36 -13.40
CA ASN A 382 -0.52 0.07 -12.00
C ASN A 382 -1.78 0.26 -11.15
N VAL A 383 -2.13 -0.76 -10.36
CA VAL A 383 -3.26 -0.73 -9.44
C VAL A 383 -2.78 -1.12 -8.05
N HIS A 384 -2.72 -0.13 -7.16
CA HIS A 384 -2.28 -0.33 -5.78
C HIS A 384 -3.36 0.20 -4.85
N ARG A 385 -3.43 -0.25 -3.59
CA ARG A 385 -4.29 0.42 -2.60
C ARG A 385 -3.54 1.60 -1.99
N ARG A 386 -2.32 1.35 -1.51
CA ARG A 386 -1.42 2.38 -0.98
C ARG A 386 -0.05 2.30 -1.62
N VAL A 387 0.51 3.46 -1.91
CA VAL A 387 1.82 3.62 -2.52
C VAL A 387 2.66 4.54 -1.67
N LYS A 388 3.84 4.08 -1.30
CA LYS A 388 4.92 4.90 -0.78
C LYS A 388 6.09 4.83 -1.75
N GLY A 389 6.28 5.85 -2.58
CA GLY A 389 7.31 5.85 -3.62
C GLY A 389 6.80 6.25 -5.00
N LEU A 390 7.15 5.49 -6.05
CA LEU A 390 6.93 5.85 -7.45
C LEU A 390 6.01 4.86 -8.16
N GLN A 391 4.99 5.37 -8.85
CA GLN A 391 4.25 4.64 -9.89
C GLN A 391 4.49 5.29 -11.25
N LEU A 392 4.87 4.48 -12.24
CA LEU A 392 5.03 4.90 -13.62
C LEU A 392 4.22 3.99 -14.54
N GLY A 393 3.30 4.59 -15.29
CA GLY A 393 2.44 3.87 -16.22
C GLY A 393 1.65 4.78 -17.13
N ILE A 394 0.86 4.21 -18.04
CA ILE A 394 -0.13 4.99 -18.79
C ILE A 394 -1.30 5.32 -17.87
N VAL A 395 -1.72 4.34 -17.08
CA VAL A 395 -2.78 4.46 -16.08
C VAL A 395 -2.26 4.02 -14.72
N ASN A 396 -2.38 4.91 -13.73
CA ASN A 396 -2.10 4.59 -12.33
C ASN A 396 -3.37 4.76 -11.51
N VAL A 397 -3.66 3.80 -10.65
CA VAL A 397 -4.82 3.81 -9.76
C VAL A 397 -4.36 3.48 -8.34
N ALA A 398 -4.70 4.35 -7.39
CA ALA A 398 -4.46 4.15 -5.97
C ALA A 398 -5.55 4.77 -5.09
N GLU A 399 -5.62 4.34 -3.82
CA GLU A 399 -6.38 5.09 -2.82
C GLU A 399 -5.48 6.19 -2.23
N GLU A 400 -4.28 5.82 -1.79
CA GLU A 400 -3.32 6.72 -1.16
C GLU A 400 -1.97 6.66 -1.87
N VAL A 401 -1.39 7.83 -2.15
CA VAL A 401 -0.05 7.96 -2.74
C VAL A 401 0.77 8.93 -1.88
N ASP A 402 1.70 8.37 -1.10
CA ASP A 402 2.80 9.07 -0.42
C ASP A 402 4.05 9.02 -1.31
N GLY A 403 4.10 9.88 -2.32
CA GLY A 403 5.13 9.85 -3.34
C GLY A 403 4.68 10.44 -4.66
N VAL A 404 5.03 9.79 -5.77
CA VAL A 404 4.82 10.29 -7.13
C VAL A 404 4.13 9.23 -7.97
N ALA A 405 3.03 9.60 -8.64
CA ALA A 405 2.42 8.76 -9.68
C ALA A 405 2.39 9.53 -11.00
N LEU A 406 3.05 8.98 -12.02
CA LEU A 406 3.19 9.59 -13.34
C LEU A 406 2.55 8.70 -14.38
N GLY A 407 1.56 9.26 -15.07
CA GLY A 407 0.91 8.63 -16.20
C GLY A 407 -0.04 9.56 -16.91
N VAL A 408 -0.51 9.17 -18.10
CA VAL A 408 -1.51 9.94 -18.84
C VAL A 408 -2.73 10.19 -17.97
N ILE A 409 -3.16 9.17 -17.22
CA ILE A 409 -4.19 9.27 -16.20
C ILE A 409 -3.64 8.69 -14.91
N SER A 410 -3.64 9.48 -13.84
CA SER A 410 -3.28 9.01 -12.50
C SER A 410 -4.39 9.36 -11.52
N TYR A 411 -5.09 8.34 -11.04
CA TYR A 411 -6.17 8.49 -10.08
C TYR A 411 -5.70 8.04 -8.70
N ALA A 412 -5.75 8.95 -7.74
CA ALA A 412 -5.59 8.65 -6.33
C ALA A 412 -6.80 9.22 -5.57
N LYS A 413 -7.41 8.47 -4.63
CA LYS A 413 -8.47 9.03 -3.76
C LYS A 413 -7.97 10.22 -2.93
N SER A 414 -6.69 10.20 -2.54
CA SER A 414 -5.96 11.31 -1.90
C SER A 414 -5.53 12.44 -2.85
N GLY A 415 -5.65 12.19 -4.16
CA GLY A 415 -5.36 13.10 -5.27
C GLY A 415 -6.64 13.64 -5.91
N ARG A 416 -6.52 14.15 -7.15
CA ARG A 416 -7.64 14.77 -7.89
C ARG A 416 -7.48 14.58 -9.39
N VAL A 417 -8.59 14.44 -10.10
CA VAL A 417 -8.65 14.56 -11.56
C VAL A 417 -9.55 15.74 -11.86
N GLN A 418 -8.98 16.81 -12.41
CA GLN A 418 -9.65 18.10 -12.56
C GLN A 418 -9.63 18.56 -14.01
N PRO A 419 -10.80 18.87 -14.61
CA PRO A 419 -10.86 19.68 -15.83
C PRO A 419 -10.29 21.06 -15.53
N THR A 420 -9.51 21.58 -16.46
CA THR A 420 -8.84 22.89 -16.34
C THR A 420 -9.10 23.70 -17.60
N LEU A 421 -9.31 25.00 -17.42
CA LEU A 421 -9.46 25.99 -18.47
C LEU A 421 -8.47 27.11 -18.19
N TRP A 422 -7.63 27.46 -19.15
CA TRP A 422 -6.71 28.59 -18.98
C TRP A 422 -6.54 29.39 -20.27
N THR A 423 -6.10 30.63 -20.10
CA THR A 423 -5.65 31.50 -21.17
C THR A 423 -4.21 31.93 -20.93
N SER A 424 -3.53 32.36 -22.00
CA SER A 424 -2.15 32.81 -21.94
C SER A 424 -1.95 34.18 -22.60
N THR A 425 -0.78 34.79 -22.40
CA THR A 425 -0.36 36.01 -23.10
C THR A 425 -0.24 35.85 -24.63
N GLU A 426 -0.31 34.62 -25.17
CA GLU A 426 -0.44 34.39 -26.62
C GLU A 426 -1.86 34.72 -27.14
N GLY A 427 -2.85 34.87 -26.25
CA GLY A 427 -4.25 34.96 -26.63
C GLY A 427 -4.89 33.59 -26.91
N SER A 428 -4.25 32.51 -26.50
CA SER A 428 -4.83 31.17 -26.60
C SER A 428 -5.78 30.87 -25.44
N VAL A 429 -6.77 30.03 -25.70
CA VAL A 429 -7.67 29.45 -24.70
C VAL A 429 -7.54 27.94 -24.78
N HIS A 430 -7.32 27.29 -23.63
CA HIS A 430 -7.02 25.86 -23.56
C HIS A 430 -7.90 25.16 -22.55
N VAL A 431 -8.22 23.91 -22.85
CA VAL A 431 -8.88 22.95 -21.97
C VAL A 431 -7.98 21.74 -21.75
N ALA A 432 -7.88 21.25 -20.52
CA ALA A 432 -7.14 20.02 -20.22
C ALA A 432 -7.77 19.23 -19.10
N LEU A 433 -7.45 17.94 -19.08
CA LEU A 433 -7.59 17.10 -17.91
C LEU A 433 -6.25 17.08 -17.17
N LYS A 434 -6.28 17.47 -15.89
CA LYS A 434 -5.12 17.42 -15.00
C LYS A 434 -5.32 16.37 -13.92
N SER A 435 -4.44 15.39 -13.86
CA SER A 435 -4.37 14.38 -12.80
C SER A 435 -3.32 14.79 -11.78
N ILE A 436 -3.69 14.88 -10.51
CA ILE A 436 -2.80 15.15 -9.38
C ILE A 436 -2.80 13.91 -8.49
N ALA A 437 -1.64 13.29 -8.30
CA ALA A 437 -1.49 12.10 -7.48
C ALA A 437 -0.17 12.18 -6.68
N GLY A 438 -0.31 12.23 -5.35
CA GLY A 438 0.81 12.49 -4.45
C GLY A 438 1.41 13.89 -4.65
N HIS A 439 2.72 13.94 -4.90
CA HIS A 439 3.52 15.14 -5.12
C HIS A 439 3.71 15.50 -6.59
N ALA A 440 2.98 14.87 -7.51
CA ALA A 440 3.10 15.12 -8.93
C ALA A 440 1.76 15.38 -9.59
N PHE A 441 1.82 16.07 -10.73
CA PHE A 441 0.69 16.17 -11.64
C PHE A 441 1.10 15.76 -13.06
N THR A 442 0.12 15.27 -13.80
CA THR A 442 0.16 15.16 -15.26
C THR A 442 -1.02 15.88 -15.86
N GLN A 443 -0.86 16.44 -17.04
CA GLN A 443 -1.89 17.21 -17.73
C GLN A 443 -1.87 16.88 -19.22
N ILE A 444 -3.05 16.72 -19.80
CA ILE A 444 -3.23 16.57 -21.25
C ILE A 444 -4.39 17.43 -21.71
N GLY A 445 -4.22 18.14 -22.81
CA GLY A 445 -5.23 19.09 -23.27
C GLY A 445 -5.05 19.55 -24.69
N ALA A 446 -5.88 20.51 -25.05
CA ALA A 446 -5.83 21.20 -26.31
C ALA A 446 -6.27 22.65 -26.15
N GLY A 447 -5.83 23.50 -27.05
CA GLY A 447 -6.25 24.90 -27.09
C GLY A 447 -6.41 25.45 -28.48
N ILE A 448 -7.12 26.57 -28.55
CA ILE A 448 -7.28 27.39 -29.74
C ILE A 448 -6.61 28.73 -29.51
N ASP A 449 -5.89 29.20 -30.52
CA ASP A 449 -5.47 30.60 -30.56
C ASP A 449 -6.65 31.42 -31.07
N VAL A 450 -7.10 32.44 -30.32
CA VAL A 450 -8.28 33.24 -30.74
C VAL A 450 -7.92 34.25 -31.82
N ASN A 451 -6.64 34.61 -31.94
CA ASN A 451 -6.14 35.61 -32.86
C ASN A 451 -5.49 34.98 -34.10
N ALA A 452 -5.00 33.74 -33.98
CA ALA A 452 -4.50 32.95 -35.09
C ALA A 452 -5.41 31.74 -35.35
N ALA A 453 -5.73 31.45 -36.61
CA ALA A 453 -6.49 30.24 -36.96
C ALA A 453 -5.63 28.97 -36.77
N SER A 454 -5.35 28.59 -35.52
CA SER A 454 -4.48 27.47 -35.16
C SER A 454 -4.99 26.73 -33.92
N PHE A 455 -4.71 25.43 -33.90
CA PHE A 455 -5.00 24.52 -32.79
C PHE A 455 -3.69 24.13 -32.09
N THR A 456 -3.79 23.76 -30.82
CA THR A 456 -2.67 23.30 -30.01
C THR A 456 -3.06 22.03 -29.28
N TYR A 457 -2.14 21.07 -29.19
CA TYR A 457 -2.22 19.94 -28.27
C TYR A 457 -1.16 20.09 -27.21
N ASP A 458 -1.55 19.91 -25.94
CA ASP A 458 -0.70 20.15 -24.78
C ASP A 458 -0.54 18.89 -23.94
N GLY A 459 0.67 18.64 -23.47
CA GLY A 459 0.98 17.63 -22.47
C GLY A 459 1.90 18.22 -21.41
N GLY A 460 1.74 17.89 -20.14
CA GLY A 460 2.58 18.45 -19.09
C GLY A 460 2.77 17.53 -17.91
N VAL A 461 3.91 17.71 -17.25
CA VAL A 461 4.27 17.02 -16.02
C VAL A 461 4.96 17.99 -15.08
N GLY A 462 4.70 17.85 -13.79
CA GLY A 462 5.34 18.69 -12.79
C GLY A 462 5.09 18.21 -11.38
N ALA A 463 5.63 18.97 -10.43
CA ALA A 463 5.43 18.73 -9.02
C ALA A 463 4.19 19.45 -8.51
N HIS A 464 3.59 18.94 -7.43
CA HIS A 464 2.48 19.55 -6.72
C HIS A 464 2.80 19.67 -5.24
N PHE A 465 2.96 20.90 -4.77
CA PHE A 465 3.24 21.22 -3.38
C PHE A 465 2.04 21.93 -2.75
N ARG A 466 1.46 21.32 -1.71
CA ARG A 466 0.43 21.99 -0.89
C ARG A 466 1.14 22.86 0.15
N LEU A 467 0.94 24.17 0.06
CA LEU A 467 1.52 25.14 1.00
C LEU A 467 0.60 25.33 2.22
N SER A 468 -0.71 25.28 2.00
CA SER A 468 -1.75 25.29 3.04
C SER A 468 -3.00 24.54 2.57
N GLN A 469 -4.10 24.65 3.31
CA GLN A 469 -5.40 24.11 2.87
C GLN A 469 -5.93 24.78 1.60
N SER A 470 -5.56 26.05 1.37
CA SER A 470 -6.07 26.87 0.26
C SER A 470 -5.02 27.17 -0.81
N PHE A 471 -3.74 27.17 -0.48
CA PHE A 471 -2.68 27.54 -1.41
C PHE A 471 -1.82 26.36 -1.84
N PHE A 472 -1.48 26.29 -3.11
CA PHE A 472 -0.56 25.31 -3.67
C PHE A 472 0.37 25.92 -4.72
N PHE A 473 1.49 25.25 -4.94
CA PHE A 473 2.52 25.64 -5.89
C PHE A 473 2.91 24.45 -6.78
N GLU A 474 3.03 24.70 -8.07
CA GLU A 474 3.20 23.69 -9.10
C GLU A 474 4.25 24.14 -10.13
N PRO A 475 5.53 23.79 -9.94
CA PRO A 475 6.51 23.91 -10.98
C PRO A 475 6.39 22.73 -11.96
N GLY A 476 6.47 22.99 -13.26
CA GLY A 476 6.34 21.94 -14.26
C GLY A 476 6.82 22.33 -15.65
N VAL A 477 6.93 21.31 -16.49
CA VAL A 477 7.25 21.46 -17.91
C VAL A 477 6.07 20.96 -18.72
N HIS A 478 5.63 21.78 -19.67
CA HIS A 478 4.60 21.40 -20.63
C HIS A 478 5.17 21.43 -22.04
N TYR A 479 4.76 20.48 -22.86
CA TYR A 479 4.96 20.46 -24.30
C TYR A 479 3.67 20.95 -24.98
N SER A 480 3.80 21.77 -26.02
CA SER A 480 2.71 22.03 -26.96
C SER A 480 3.17 21.91 -28.41
N GLY A 481 2.31 21.32 -29.24
CA GLY A 481 2.43 21.35 -30.70
C GLY A 481 1.39 22.30 -31.28
N LYS A 482 1.81 23.28 -32.10
CA LYS A 482 0.91 24.23 -32.79
C LYS A 482 0.63 23.74 -34.21
N TYR A 483 -0.65 23.71 -34.61
CA TYR A 483 -1.13 23.18 -35.88
C TYR A 483 -1.95 24.25 -36.62
N PRO A 484 -1.79 24.37 -37.95
CA PRO A 484 -2.61 25.27 -38.74
C PRO A 484 -4.03 24.70 -38.86
N ARG A 485 -5.05 25.56 -38.85
CA ARG A 485 -6.46 25.13 -38.92
C ARG A 485 -6.82 24.38 -40.21
N ALA A 486 -6.07 24.60 -41.29
CA ALA A 486 -6.26 23.92 -42.57
C ALA A 486 -5.80 22.45 -42.55
N ASP A 487 -4.91 22.07 -41.62
CA ASP A 487 -4.40 20.70 -41.50
C ASP A 487 -4.11 20.34 -40.03
N ALA A 488 -5.18 20.02 -39.29
CA ALA A 488 -5.10 19.62 -37.89
C ALA A 488 -4.56 18.19 -37.67
N SER A 489 -4.33 17.43 -38.74
CA SER A 489 -3.81 16.05 -38.72
C SER A 489 -2.35 15.94 -39.16
N GLY A 490 -1.80 17.00 -39.75
CA GLY A 490 -0.43 17.07 -40.25
C GLY A 490 0.63 17.20 -39.15
N ALA A 491 1.84 17.58 -39.53
CA ALA A 491 2.90 17.88 -38.56
C ALA A 491 2.64 19.26 -37.90
N PRO A 492 3.00 19.44 -36.62
CA PRO A 492 2.91 20.76 -36.00
C PRO A 492 3.90 21.72 -36.66
N ASP A 493 3.46 22.95 -36.90
CA ASP A 493 4.29 24.05 -37.40
C ASP A 493 5.36 24.45 -36.38
N GLN A 494 5.06 24.26 -35.09
CA GLN A 494 5.95 24.59 -33.98
C GLN A 494 5.83 23.58 -32.84
N HIS A 495 6.98 23.16 -32.33
CA HIS A 495 7.14 22.41 -31.10
C HIS A 495 7.64 23.35 -30.00
N ARG A 496 6.95 23.37 -28.86
CA ARG A 496 7.22 24.34 -27.81
C ARG A 496 7.28 23.65 -26.46
N LEU A 497 8.24 24.07 -25.63
CA LEU A 497 8.33 23.71 -24.23
C LEU A 497 7.98 24.94 -23.38
N HIS A 498 7.20 24.73 -22.33
CA HIS A 498 6.78 25.77 -21.40
C HIS A 498 7.28 25.39 -20.01
N TYR A 499 8.17 26.21 -19.47
CA TYR A 499 8.71 26.04 -18.13
C TYR A 499 7.94 26.98 -17.21
N LEU A 500 7.03 26.42 -16.41
CA LEU A 500 6.02 27.20 -15.69
C LEU A 500 6.14 26.99 -14.19
N ALA A 501 5.98 28.09 -13.46
CA ALA A 501 5.74 28.12 -12.03
C ALA A 501 4.29 28.56 -11.81
N GLN A 502 3.42 27.63 -11.42
CA GLN A 502 1.99 27.88 -11.21
C GLN A 502 1.68 28.00 -9.72
N PHE A 503 1.03 29.09 -9.33
CA PHE A 503 0.40 29.27 -8.04
C PHE A 503 -1.10 29.04 -8.15
N GLY A 504 -1.64 28.31 -7.19
CA GLY A 504 -3.06 28.00 -7.10
C GLY A 504 -3.68 28.46 -5.80
N TYR A 505 -4.90 28.99 -5.91
CA TYR A 505 -5.73 29.38 -4.78
C TYR A 505 -7.08 28.66 -4.85
N ARG A 506 -7.35 27.81 -3.86
CA ARG A 506 -8.58 27.03 -3.73
C ARG A 506 -9.66 27.84 -3.03
N VAL A 507 -10.83 27.89 -3.65
CA VAL A 507 -12.04 28.52 -3.11
C VAL A 507 -13.13 27.46 -2.92
N GLY A 508 -13.48 27.24 -1.65
CA GLY A 508 -14.44 26.22 -1.26
C GLY A 508 -13.95 24.80 -1.60
N SER A 509 -14.87 23.93 -2.00
CA SER A 509 -14.58 22.53 -2.29
C SER A 509 -14.52 22.19 -3.77
N LYS A 510 -14.76 23.12 -4.70
CA LYS A 510 -15.02 22.80 -6.13
C LYS A 510 -14.20 23.57 -7.15
N VAL A 511 -13.51 24.66 -6.77
CA VAL A 511 -12.86 25.55 -7.73
C VAL A 511 -11.46 25.94 -7.24
N ASP A 512 -10.46 25.79 -8.12
CA ASP A 512 -9.12 26.34 -7.93
C ASP A 512 -8.87 27.44 -8.97
N PHE A 513 -8.42 28.62 -8.54
CA PHE A 513 -7.89 29.67 -9.40
C PHE A 513 -6.40 29.45 -9.63
N LEU A 514 -5.95 29.63 -10.86
CA LEU A 514 -4.59 29.34 -11.29
C LEU A 514 -3.95 30.61 -11.87
N GLY A 515 -2.75 30.93 -11.41
CA GLY A 515 -1.87 31.92 -12.02
C GLY A 515 -0.50 31.33 -12.23
N ALA A 516 0.01 31.35 -13.47
CA ALA A 516 1.33 30.83 -13.77
C ALA A 516 2.19 31.86 -14.50
N ALA A 517 3.49 31.83 -14.20
CA ALA A 517 4.49 32.63 -14.88
C ALA A 517 5.66 31.73 -15.29
N GLY A 518 6.31 32.06 -16.41
CA GLY A 518 7.43 31.27 -16.88
C GLY A 518 7.93 31.71 -18.24
N VAL A 519 8.54 30.76 -18.94
CA VAL A 519 9.09 30.98 -20.28
C VAL A 519 8.64 29.89 -21.24
N ARG A 520 8.29 30.32 -22.45
CA ARG A 520 8.02 29.45 -23.58
C ARG A 520 9.24 29.40 -24.48
N HIS A 521 9.73 28.20 -24.75
CA HIS A 521 10.85 27.90 -25.61
C HIS A 521 10.35 27.19 -26.88
N VAL A 522 10.52 27.81 -28.05
CA VAL A 522 10.28 27.17 -29.34
C VAL A 522 11.48 26.28 -29.67
N VAL A 523 11.29 24.96 -29.62
CA VAL A 523 12.39 23.99 -29.77
C VAL A 523 12.54 23.47 -31.19
N ALA A 524 11.50 23.57 -32.01
CA ALA A 524 11.55 23.27 -33.44
C ALA A 524 10.40 23.96 -34.18
N GLY A 525 10.65 24.39 -35.42
CA GLY A 525 9.68 25.12 -36.25
C GLY A 525 9.52 26.59 -35.89
N GLY A 526 9.05 27.42 -36.84
CA GLY A 526 8.89 28.87 -36.68
C GLY A 526 10.14 29.72 -36.94
N THR A 527 9.95 31.05 -37.05
CA THR A 527 11.00 32.05 -37.38
C THR A 527 11.23 33.11 -36.29
N GLY A 528 10.63 32.94 -35.11
CA GLY A 528 10.64 33.92 -34.01
C GLY A 528 11.72 33.69 -32.95
N ALA A 529 11.72 34.54 -31.91
CA ALA A 529 12.61 34.41 -30.76
C ALA A 529 12.45 33.04 -30.07
N ALA A 530 13.58 32.39 -29.80
CA ALA A 530 13.58 31.03 -29.25
C ALA A 530 12.93 30.96 -27.86
N ILE A 531 13.05 32.00 -27.02
CA ILE A 531 12.52 32.03 -25.66
C ILE A 531 11.73 33.32 -25.42
N VAL A 532 10.49 33.20 -24.96
CA VAL A 532 9.56 34.31 -24.74
C VAL A 532 8.92 34.19 -23.34
N PRO A 533 8.79 35.27 -22.56
CA PRO A 533 8.03 35.26 -21.31
C PRO A 533 6.58 34.84 -21.54
N GLU A 534 6.03 34.06 -20.61
CA GLU A 534 4.66 33.57 -20.67
C GLU A 534 3.96 33.75 -19.33
N LEU A 535 2.74 34.29 -19.38
CA LEU A 535 1.82 34.30 -18.24
C LEU A 535 0.58 33.51 -18.60
N ARG A 536 0.04 32.76 -17.63
CA ARG A 536 -1.24 32.05 -17.75
C ARG A 536 -2.15 32.39 -16.58
N ALA A 537 -3.44 32.47 -16.87
CA ALA A 537 -4.49 32.57 -15.88
C ALA A 537 -5.56 31.53 -16.20
N GLY A 538 -6.06 30.83 -15.18
CA GLY A 538 -7.02 29.77 -15.41
C GLY A 538 -7.81 29.37 -14.18
N ILE A 539 -8.68 28.41 -14.38
CA ILE A 539 -9.54 27.80 -13.37
C ILE A 539 -9.51 26.27 -13.54
N ALA A 540 -9.60 25.56 -12.42
CA ALA A 540 -9.78 24.12 -12.40
C ALA A 540 -11.02 23.75 -11.58
N PHE A 541 -11.70 22.68 -12.00
CA PHE A 541 -12.94 22.21 -11.39
C PHE A 541 -12.74 20.86 -10.70
N PHE A 542 -13.44 20.66 -9.58
CA PHE A 542 -13.46 19.42 -8.81
C PHE A 542 -14.89 18.97 -8.51
#